data_AF-X1DWY1-F1
#
_entry.id   AF-X1DWY1-F1
#
_cell.length_a   1.000
_cell.length_b   1.000
_cell.length_c   1.000
_cell.angle_alpha   90.00
_cell.angle_beta   90.00
_cell.angle_gamma   90.00
#
_symmetry.space_group_name_H-M   'P 1'
#
loop_
_entity.id
_entity.type
_entity.pdbx_description
1 polymer ?
#
loop_
_entity_poly.entity_id
_entity_poly.type
_entity_poly.pdbx_seq_one_letter_code
_entity_poly.pdbx_strand_id
1 'polypeptide(L)'
;MSDSENKLIKNYIAQVKQKLPEWLKWKEEELKNILNDLEQQLYNEARAISGGESLTDADVQEAIMRMGTPESIAKLYKRRGTPRFYITQELIEFYLRSLFFFFGVVFFVNILGAVFQIFFKVWWVVLGEMLNG
;
A
#
# COMPACT_ATOMS: atom_id res chain seq x y z
N MET A 1 -20.52 22.30 23.21
CA MET A 1 -19.12 21.84 23.16
C MET A 1 -18.28 22.98 23.66
N SER A 2 -17.56 22.78 24.75
CA SER A 2 -16.58 23.74 25.22
C SER A 2 -15.43 23.85 24.21
N ASP A 3 -14.88 25.04 24.04
CA ASP A 3 -13.67 25.26 23.24
C ASP A 3 -12.46 24.47 23.81
N SER A 4 -12.48 24.12 25.11
CA SER A 4 -11.45 23.32 25.77
C SER A 4 -11.44 21.85 25.33
N GLU A 5 -12.61 21.21 25.27
CA GLU A 5 -12.79 19.82 24.81
C GLU A 5 -12.20 19.62 23.41
N ASN A 6 -12.58 20.51 22.50
CA ASN A 6 -12.10 20.54 21.12
C ASN A 6 -10.57 20.68 21.04
N LYS A 7 -9.96 21.43 21.97
CA LYS A 7 -8.51 21.65 21.98
C LYS A 7 -7.74 20.41 22.43
N LEU A 8 -8.24 19.68 23.44
CA LEU A 8 -7.62 18.45 23.92
C LEU A 8 -7.62 17.36 22.86
N ILE A 9 -8.77 17.16 22.21
CA ILE A 9 -8.95 16.18 21.13
C ILE A 9 -8.03 16.51 19.96
N LYS A 10 -8.05 17.76 19.47
CA LYS A 10 -7.17 18.19 18.37
C LYS A 10 -5.69 18.01 18.70
N ASN A 11 -5.28 18.29 19.93
CA ASN A 11 -3.90 18.10 20.36
C ASN A 11 -3.51 16.62 20.32
N TYR A 12 -4.37 15.75 20.85
CA TYR A 12 -4.16 14.30 20.82
C TYR A 12 -4.01 13.76 19.38
N ILE A 13 -4.94 14.11 18.50
CA ILE A 13 -4.91 13.70 17.08
C ILE A 13 -3.66 14.24 16.37
N ALA A 14 -3.22 15.47 16.67
CA ALA A 14 -1.99 16.03 16.12
C ALA A 14 -0.74 15.24 16.57
N GLN A 15 -0.68 14.83 17.83
CA GLN A 15 0.41 13.99 18.35
C GLN A 15 0.41 12.61 17.69
N VAL A 16 -0.76 11.99 17.49
CA VAL A 16 -0.89 10.73 16.75
C VAL A 16 -0.34 10.91 15.33
N LYS A 17 -0.79 11.94 14.60
CA LYS A 17 -0.32 12.25 13.23
C LYS A 17 1.20 12.38 13.15
N GLN A 18 1.85 13.04 14.12
CA GLN A 18 3.31 13.16 14.15
C GLN A 18 4.02 11.82 14.30
N LYS A 19 3.48 10.92 15.14
CA LYS A 19 4.09 9.63 15.48
C LYS A 19 3.81 8.52 14.45
N LEU A 20 2.85 8.71 13.55
CA LEU A 20 2.55 7.79 12.44
C LEU A 20 3.74 7.62 11.48
N PRO A 21 3.87 6.47 10.80
CA PRO A 21 4.97 6.23 9.87
C PRO A 21 4.84 7.06 8.58
N GLU A 22 5.99 7.43 7.99
CA GLU A 22 6.07 8.30 6.81
C GLU A 22 5.30 7.77 5.59
N TRP A 23 5.35 6.46 5.34
CA TRP A 23 4.61 5.84 4.22
C TRP A 23 3.09 6.08 4.30
N LEU A 24 2.54 6.23 5.52
CA LEU A 24 1.13 6.53 5.73
C LEU A 24 0.87 8.04 5.59
N LYS A 25 1.85 8.88 5.92
CA LYS A 25 1.76 10.33 5.73
C LYS A 25 1.68 10.73 4.26
N TRP A 26 2.29 9.94 3.37
CA TRP A 26 2.24 10.18 1.92
C TRP A 26 0.88 9.84 1.30
N LYS A 27 0.05 9.07 2.00
CA LYS A 27 -1.30 8.73 1.57
C LYS A 27 -2.32 9.66 2.24
N GLU A 28 -2.49 10.85 1.69
CA GLU A 28 -3.32 11.90 2.31
C GLU A 28 -4.76 11.46 2.60
N GLU A 29 -5.41 10.73 1.69
CA GLU A 29 -6.78 10.25 1.88
C GLU A 29 -6.87 9.17 2.98
N GLU A 30 -6.00 8.16 2.97
CA GLU A 30 -5.97 7.11 4.00
C GLU A 30 -5.65 7.73 5.37
N LEU A 31 -4.69 8.65 5.44
CA LEU A 31 -4.35 9.37 6.66
C LEU A 31 -5.55 10.17 7.19
N LYS A 32 -6.24 10.92 6.33
CA LYS A 32 -7.40 11.72 6.71
C LYS A 32 -8.52 10.84 7.25
N ASN A 33 -8.80 9.72 6.60
CA ASN A 33 -9.82 8.77 7.05
C ASN A 33 -9.47 8.16 8.41
N ILE A 34 -8.21 7.75 8.61
CA ILE A 34 -7.76 7.19 9.89
C ILE A 34 -7.85 8.22 11.03
N LEU A 35 -7.40 9.45 10.79
CA LEU A 35 -7.45 10.50 11.81
C LEU A 35 -8.90 10.89 12.15
N ASN A 36 -9.78 10.94 11.15
CA ASN A 36 -11.21 11.22 11.35
C ASN A 36 -11.90 10.09 12.13
N ASP A 37 -11.61 8.82 11.80
CA ASP A 37 -12.13 7.67 12.54
C ASP A 37 -11.65 7.66 14.00
N LEU A 38 -10.36 7.97 14.23
CA LEU A 38 -9.79 8.16 15.56
C LEU A 38 -10.48 9.29 16.35
N GLU A 39 -10.75 10.41 15.71
CA GLU A 39 -11.47 11.53 16.30
C GLU A 39 -12.91 11.12 16.68
N GLN A 40 -13.63 10.43 15.79
CA GLN A 40 -14.98 9.93 16.07
C GLN A 40 -15.00 8.92 17.21
N GLN A 41 -14.05 7.98 17.24
CA GLN A 41 -13.92 7.00 18.32
C GLN A 41 -13.70 7.68 19.66
N LEU A 42 -12.83 8.70 19.71
CA LEU A 42 -12.57 9.44 20.94
C LEU A 42 -13.82 10.20 21.42
N TYR A 43 -14.58 10.80 20.52
CA TYR A 43 -15.86 11.43 20.86
C TYR A 43 -16.89 10.44 21.38
N ASN A 44 -16.98 9.26 20.76
CA ASN A 44 -17.91 8.22 21.17
C ASN A 44 -17.57 7.67 22.56
N GLU A 45 -16.28 7.44 22.84
CA GLU A 45 -15.81 7.02 24.16
C GLU A 45 -16.04 8.11 25.22
N ALA A 46 -15.71 9.36 24.92
CA ALA A 46 -15.92 10.46 25.85
C ALA A 46 -17.43 10.67 26.16
N ARG A 47 -18.31 10.50 25.16
CA ARG A 47 -19.77 10.54 25.36
C ARG A 47 -20.29 9.33 26.13
N ALA A 48 -19.69 8.16 25.95
CA ALA A 48 -20.03 6.97 26.72
C ALA A 48 -19.65 7.14 28.19
N ILE A 49 -18.51 7.79 28.47
CA ILE A 49 -18.06 8.14 29.82
C ILE A 49 -18.99 9.20 30.44
N SER A 50 -19.35 10.25 29.70
CA SER A 50 -20.24 11.31 30.19
C SER A 50 -21.70 10.89 30.38
N GLY A 51 -22.06 9.65 30.01
CA GLY A 51 -23.43 9.14 30.16
C GLY A 51 -24.47 9.89 29.31
N GLY A 52 -24.04 10.66 28.30
CA GLY A 52 -24.91 11.51 27.49
C GLY A 52 -25.08 12.95 28.00
N GLU A 53 -24.42 13.32 29.09
CA GLU A 53 -24.34 14.72 29.56
C GLU A 53 -23.30 15.54 28.77
N SER A 54 -23.21 16.83 29.06
CA SER A 54 -22.20 17.72 28.48
C SER A 54 -20.81 17.18 28.77
N LEU A 55 -20.03 16.94 27.72
CA LEU A 55 -18.64 16.51 27.81
C LEU A 55 -17.85 17.46 28.71
N THR A 56 -17.11 16.91 29.66
CA THR A 56 -16.14 17.68 30.45
C THR A 56 -14.72 17.36 30.00
N ASP A 57 -13.78 18.24 30.32
CA ASP A 57 -12.35 18.01 30.05
C ASP A 57 -11.84 16.72 30.73
N ALA A 58 -12.43 16.33 31.87
CA ALA A 58 -12.11 15.09 32.58
C ALA A 58 -12.55 13.85 31.79
N ASP A 59 -13.76 13.88 31.20
CA ASP A 59 -14.27 12.77 30.37
C ASP A 59 -13.40 12.56 29.12
N VAL A 60 -12.93 13.65 28.51
CA VAL A 60 -12.03 13.61 27.36
C VAL A 60 -10.65 13.05 27.75
N GLN A 61 -10.12 13.44 28.92
CA GLN A 61 -8.87 12.87 29.41
C GLN A 61 -8.99 11.37 29.70
N GLU A 62 -10.09 10.95 30.31
CA GLU A 62 -10.34 9.52 30.56
C GLU A 62 -10.52 8.74 29.26
N ALA A 63 -11.21 9.29 28.26
CA ALA A 63 -11.31 8.70 26.93
C ALA A 63 -9.93 8.53 26.27
N ILE A 64 -9.05 9.54 26.38
CA ILE A 64 -7.66 9.45 25.89
C ILE A 64 -6.90 8.32 26.61
N MET A 65 -7.08 8.18 27.93
CA MET A 65 -6.45 7.10 28.70
C MET A 65 -6.94 5.71 28.27
N ARG A 66 -8.24 5.56 27.97
CA ARG A 66 -8.82 4.29 27.48
C ARG A 66 -8.37 3.94 26.07
N MET A 67 -8.29 4.93 25.17
CA MET A 67 -7.79 4.75 23.81
C MET A 67 -6.29 4.40 23.75
N GLY A 68 -5.52 4.86 24.73
CA GLY A 68 -4.10 4.59 24.86
C GLY A 68 -3.23 5.75 24.35
N THR A 69 -1.91 5.59 24.54
CA THR A 69 -0.95 6.65 24.17
C THR A 69 -0.86 6.81 22.65
N PRO A 70 -0.59 8.03 22.14
CA PRO A 70 -0.39 8.25 20.71
C PRO A 70 0.66 7.33 20.08
N GLU A 71 1.67 6.96 20.88
CA GLU A 71 2.73 6.04 20.50
C GLU A 71 2.24 4.60 20.35
N SER A 72 1.37 4.14 21.26
CA SER A 72 0.78 2.80 21.19
C SER A 72 -0.10 2.64 19.95
N ILE A 73 -0.89 3.66 19.61
CA ILE A 73 -1.73 3.69 18.41
C ILE A 73 -0.86 3.69 17.16
N ALA A 74 0.13 4.58 17.08
CA ALA A 74 1.04 4.63 15.94
C ALA A 74 1.84 3.32 15.75
N LYS A 75 2.17 2.61 16.83
CA LYS A 75 2.87 1.32 16.79
C LYS A 75 2.04 0.22 16.14
N LEU A 76 0.71 0.24 16.28
CA LEU A 76 -0.18 -0.71 15.59
C LEU A 76 -0.07 -0.56 14.07
N TYR A 77 -0.01 0.68 13.58
CA TYR A 77 0.17 0.96 12.15
C TYR A 77 1.58 0.63 11.66
N LYS A 78 2.62 0.83 12.49
CA LYS A 78 3.99 0.38 12.18
C LYS A 78 4.10 -1.14 12.06
N ARG A 79 3.41 -1.90 12.92
CA ARG A 79 3.39 -3.38 12.86
C ARG A 79 2.60 -3.91 11.66
N ARG A 80 1.49 -3.28 11.31
CA ARG A 80 0.67 -3.68 10.15
C ARG A 80 1.30 -3.28 8.81
N GLY A 81 2.09 -2.22 8.81
CA GLY A 81 2.73 -1.66 7.63
C GLY A 81 4.24 -1.85 7.57
N THR A 82 4.78 -3.01 7.95
CA THR A 82 6.08 -3.42 7.39
C THR A 82 5.85 -3.71 5.91
N PRO A 83 6.25 -2.83 4.98
CA PRO A 83 6.11 -3.15 3.57
C PRO A 83 7.11 -4.26 3.29
N ARG A 84 6.63 -5.44 2.89
CA ARG A 84 7.50 -6.54 2.44
C ARG A 84 8.21 -6.26 1.11
N PHE A 85 7.95 -5.10 0.49
CA PHE A 85 8.50 -4.76 -0.82
C PHE A 85 9.37 -3.51 -0.71
N TYR A 86 10.65 -3.74 -0.46
CA TYR A 86 11.73 -2.78 -0.73
C TYR A 86 12.20 -2.89 -2.19
N ILE A 87 11.26 -3.03 -3.14
CA ILE A 87 11.59 -2.81 -4.53
C ILE A 87 11.26 -1.33 -4.78
N THR A 88 12.29 -0.48 -4.80
CA THR A 88 12.12 0.92 -5.20
C THR A 88 11.45 0.96 -6.58
N GLN A 89 10.68 2.02 -6.88
CA GLN A 89 10.00 2.16 -8.18
C GLN A 89 10.97 1.94 -9.36
N GLU A 90 12.22 2.35 -9.19
CA GLU A 90 13.29 2.14 -10.17
C GLU A 90 13.69 0.66 -10.33
N LEU A 91 13.72 -0.09 -9.23
CA LEU A 91 14.12 -1.50 -9.25
C LEU A 91 13.01 -2.41 -9.81
N ILE A 92 11.74 -2.03 -9.65
CA ILE A 92 10.62 -2.79 -10.24
C ILE A 92 10.53 -2.54 -11.74
N GLU A 93 10.77 -1.31 -12.18
CA GLU A 93 10.86 -0.99 -13.60
C GLU A 93 12.05 -1.71 -14.25
N PHE A 94 13.21 -1.71 -13.60
CA PHE A 94 14.38 -2.46 -14.05
C PHE A 94 14.13 -3.98 -14.08
N TYR A 95 13.48 -4.54 -13.05
CA TYR A 95 13.13 -5.95 -12.97
C TYR A 95 12.15 -6.35 -14.07
N LEU A 96 11.06 -5.61 -14.25
CA LEU A 96 10.07 -5.87 -15.29
C LEU A 96 10.69 -5.75 -16.68
N ARG A 97 11.49 -4.71 -16.93
CA ARG A 97 12.20 -4.53 -18.21
C ARG A 97 13.13 -5.71 -18.51
N SER A 98 13.90 -6.15 -17.51
CA SER A 98 14.79 -7.30 -17.65
C SER A 98 13.99 -8.58 -17.92
N LEU A 99 12.89 -8.79 -17.18
CA LEU A 99 12.02 -9.94 -17.34
C LEU A 99 11.42 -10.01 -18.76
N PHE A 100 10.86 -8.90 -19.26
CA PHE A 100 10.33 -8.80 -20.62
C PHE A 100 11.41 -8.99 -21.69
N PHE A 101 12.63 -8.48 -21.45
CA PHE A 101 13.76 -8.71 -22.36
C PHE A 101 14.11 -10.20 -22.45
N PHE A 102 14.23 -10.90 -21.32
CA PHE A 102 14.50 -12.34 -21.30
C PHE A 102 13.40 -13.15 -22.01
N PHE A 103 12.13 -12.88 -21.71
CA PHE A 103 11.03 -13.55 -22.40
C PHE A 103 11.00 -13.22 -23.89
N GLY A 104 11.31 -11.97 -24.27
CA GLY A 104 11.42 -11.55 -25.66
C GLY A 104 12.50 -12.31 -26.42
N VAL A 105 13.69 -12.48 -25.82
CA VAL A 105 14.78 -13.26 -26.43
C VAL A 105 14.39 -14.73 -26.58
N VAL A 106 13.84 -15.35 -25.53
CA VAL A 106 13.39 -16.75 -25.58
C VAL A 106 12.33 -16.94 -26.66
N PHE A 107 11.35 -16.04 -26.74
CA PHE A 107 10.31 -16.07 -27.75
C PHE A 107 10.87 -15.89 -29.17
N PHE A 108 11.80 -14.96 -29.34
CA PHE A 108 12.44 -14.69 -30.64
C PHE A 108 13.25 -15.88 -31.15
N VAL A 109 14.05 -16.52 -30.28
CA VAL A 109 14.80 -17.74 -30.64
C VAL A 109 13.86 -18.88 -31.05
N ASN A 110 12.75 -19.06 -30.32
CA ASN A 110 11.75 -20.06 -30.67
C ASN A 110 11.08 -19.77 -32.02
N ILE A 111 10.74 -18.50 -32.31
CA ILE A 111 10.20 -18.11 -33.62
C ILE A 111 11.21 -18.38 -34.73
N LEU A 112 12.47 -17.97 -34.57
CA LEU A 112 13.50 -18.21 -35.58
C LEU A 112 13.68 -19.71 -35.85
N GLY A 113 13.68 -20.53 -34.80
CA GLY A 113 13.71 -21.99 -34.93
C GLY A 113 12.53 -22.54 -35.72
N ALA A 114 11.31 -22.07 -35.41
CA ALA A 114 10.10 -22.50 -36.12
C ALA A 114 10.11 -22.08 -37.60
N VAL A 115 10.51 -20.83 -37.90
CA VAL A 115 10.63 -20.33 -39.27
C VAL A 115 11.68 -21.13 -40.04
N PHE A 116 12.84 -21.39 -39.43
CA PHE A 116 13.90 -22.17 -40.04
C PHE A 116 13.44 -23.60 -40.37
N GLN A 117 12.72 -24.26 -39.45
CA GLN A 117 12.14 -25.58 -39.71
C GLN A 117 11.13 -25.58 -40.86
N ILE A 118 10.25 -24.58 -40.92
CA ILE A 118 9.28 -24.45 -42.01
C ILE A 118 10.00 -24.25 -43.35
N PHE A 119 10.95 -23.32 -43.39
CA PHE A 119 11.72 -23.05 -44.60
C PHE A 119 12.50 -24.27 -45.08
N PHE A 120 13.21 -24.96 -44.18
CA PHE A 120 13.99 -26.14 -44.52
C PHE A 120 13.10 -27.30 -44.99
N LYS A 121 11.93 -27.49 -44.35
CA LYS A 121 10.94 -28.50 -44.78
C LYS A 121 10.40 -28.21 -46.18
N VAL A 122 10.05 -26.96 -46.48
CA VAL A 122 9.56 -26.55 -47.81
C VAL A 122 10.63 -26.74 -48.87
N TRP A 123 11.86 -26.29 -48.61
CA TRP A 123 12.97 -26.45 -49.53
C TRP A 123 13.36 -27.92 -49.76
N TRP A 124 13.30 -28.75 -48.72
CA TRP A 124 13.58 -30.18 -48.85
C TRP A 124 12.56 -30.89 -49.76
N VAL A 125 11.29 -30.53 -49.67
CA VAL A 125 10.23 -31.05 -50.57
C VAL A 125 10.49 -30.62 -52.01
N VAL A 126 10.74 -29.32 -52.24
CA VAL A 126 11.00 -28.78 -53.58
C VAL A 126 12.25 -29.41 -54.21
N LEU A 127 13.34 -29.55 -53.44
CA LEU A 127 14.55 -30.21 -53.91
C LEU A 127 14.33 -31.71 -54.18
N GLY A 128 13.54 -32.39 -53.34
CA GLY A 128 13.20 -33.80 -53.53
C GLY A 128 12.36 -34.04 -54.79
N GLU A 129 11.43 -33.13 -55.11
CA GLU A 129 10.66 -33.17 -56.36
C GLU A 129 11.54 -32.89 -57.58
N MET A 130 12.52 -31.99 -57.49
CA MET A 130 13.48 -31.73 -58.59
C MET A 130 14.46 -32.87 -58.84
N LEU A 131 14.80 -33.67 -57.83
CA LEU A 131 15.76 -34.79 -57.96
C LEU A 131 15.10 -36.11 -58.40
N ASN A 132 13.80 -36.27 -58.19
CA ASN A 132 13.03 -37.46 -58.59
C ASN A 132 12.18 -37.24 -59.85
N GLY A 133 12.29 -36.05 -60.48
CA GLY A 133 11.69 -35.71 -61.78
C GLY A 133 12.55 -36.13 -62.96
#